data_AF-A0A166AAQ3-F1
#
_entry.id   AF-A0A166AAQ3-F1
#
_cell.length_a   1.000
_cell.length_b   1.000
_cell.length_c   1.000
_cell.angle_alpha   90.00
_cell.angle_beta   90.00
_cell.angle_gamma   90.00
#
_symmetry.space_group_name_H-M   'P 1'
#
loop_
_entity.id
_entity.type
_entity.pdbx_description
1 polymer ?
#
loop_
_entity_poly.entity_id
_entity_poly.type
_entity_poly.pdbx_seq_one_letter_code
_entity_poly.pdbx_strand_id
1 'polypeptide(L)'
;MHFLELNTLSVGVDLSKVRDVIIIGEPEDVDDMFQKFGRAGRDREIVTDPRAILYLPAGAEERAKCIAEAEVTGEKGKLRKGDNMDISIARMVLAECKEDEQDRQYGNQRDEDSCIGCQPELIDVEPPKPKAIAQDAVSRIPRLKRLSKVMRVLGKQHLEQYRLSLWDAADEKTSGFTPLPSYLPLDDMHIILDSFALLISDEQLTEVQHLLGHNGHILNNLEGFFNTVHTMDIEFGPIRTANMEKARVGRAAAAAKKLQAKTADAARLTGIVLRVNTRYVHYAIHMLYVD
;
A
#
# COMPACT_ATOMS: atom_id res chain seq x y z
N MET A 1 7.73 19.98 -19.40
CA MET A 1 6.50 20.07 -18.56
C MET A 1 5.91 18.67 -18.55
N HIS A 2 5.68 18.10 -17.38
CA HIS A 2 5.05 16.79 -17.23
C HIS A 2 3.63 17.02 -16.74
N PHE A 3 2.65 16.40 -17.41
CA PHE A 3 1.26 16.44 -17.00
C PHE A 3 0.91 15.10 -16.37
N LEU A 4 0.43 15.11 -15.12
CA LEU A 4 -0.17 13.95 -14.50
C LEU A 4 -1.68 14.08 -14.67
N GLU A 5 -2.24 13.35 -15.62
CA GLU A 5 -3.67 13.41 -15.93
C GLU A 5 -4.39 12.15 -15.43
N LEU A 6 -5.60 12.34 -14.88
CA LEU A 6 -6.56 11.26 -14.70
C LEU A 6 -7.28 11.04 -16.04
N ASN A 7 -7.63 9.80 -16.38
CA ASN A 7 -8.19 9.40 -17.70
C ASN A 7 -9.27 10.35 -18.26
N THR A 8 -10.08 10.96 -17.38
CA THR A 8 -11.16 11.90 -17.73
C THR A 8 -10.71 13.24 -18.29
N LEU A 9 -9.50 13.71 -17.99
CA LEU A 9 -8.97 14.99 -18.49
C LEU A 9 -8.35 14.88 -19.89
N SER A 10 -8.09 13.66 -20.37
CA SER A 10 -7.39 13.44 -21.64
C SER A 10 -8.28 13.68 -22.86
N VAL A 11 -9.60 13.59 -22.74
CA VAL A 11 -10.51 13.72 -23.88
C VAL A 11 -10.71 15.20 -24.23
N GLY A 12 -10.24 15.61 -25.42
CA GLY A 12 -10.38 16.97 -25.95
C GLY A 12 -9.13 17.85 -25.84
N VAL A 13 -8.08 17.40 -25.14
CA VAL A 13 -6.79 18.07 -25.09
C VAL A 13 -5.92 17.59 -26.25
N ASP A 14 -5.63 18.47 -27.21
CA ASP A 14 -4.79 18.19 -28.37
C ASP A 14 -3.43 18.89 -28.22
N LEU A 15 -2.44 18.14 -27.75
CA LEU A 15 -1.07 18.63 -27.56
C LEU A 15 -0.18 18.03 -28.64
N SER A 16 0.21 18.83 -29.63
CA SER A 16 1.04 18.37 -30.76
C SER A 16 2.48 17.99 -30.37
N LYS A 17 2.96 18.45 -29.21
CA LYS A 17 4.36 18.32 -28.77
C LYS A 17 4.58 17.25 -27.69
N VAL A 18 3.66 16.31 -27.54
CA VAL A 18 3.82 15.22 -26.55
C VAL A 18 4.88 14.25 -27.06
N ARG A 19 6.00 14.14 -26.33
CA ARG A 19 7.06 13.18 -26.63
C ARG A 19 6.82 11.83 -25.98
N ASP A 20 6.51 11.82 -24.69
CA ASP A 20 6.36 10.60 -23.91
C ASP A 20 4.94 10.49 -23.36
N VAL A 21 4.33 9.32 -23.51
CA VAL A 21 3.10 8.93 -22.81
C VAL A 21 3.46 7.79 -21.86
N ILE A 22 3.12 7.97 -20.59
CA ILE A 22 3.38 6.99 -19.54
C ILE A 22 2.04 6.56 -18.95
N ILE A 23 1.72 5.28 -19.03
CA ILE A 23 0.56 4.68 -18.38
C ILE A 23 1.08 3.91 -17.17
N ILE A 24 0.52 4.20 -15.99
CA ILE A 24 0.82 3.48 -14.75
C ILE A 24 -0.40 2.65 -14.37
N GLY A 25 -0.21 1.33 -14.31
CA GLY A 25 -1.28 0.36 -14.04
C GLY A 25 -1.69 -0.43 -15.28
N GLU A 26 -2.78 -1.17 -15.15
CA GLU A 26 -3.34 -2.01 -16.21
C GLU A 26 -4.43 -1.22 -16.95
N PRO A 27 -4.31 -1.00 -18.27
CA PRO A 27 -5.39 -0.45 -19.09
C PRO A 27 -6.61 -1.36 -19.05
N GLU A 28 -7.79 -0.81 -19.30
CA GLU A 28 -9.03 -1.61 -19.32
C GLU A 28 -9.00 -2.62 -20.47
N ASP A 29 -8.53 -2.21 -21.63
CA ASP A 29 -8.33 -3.03 -22.82
C ASP A 29 -7.24 -2.41 -23.72
N VAL A 30 -6.94 -3.09 -24.83
CA VAL A 30 -5.94 -2.62 -25.80
C VAL A 30 -6.34 -1.30 -26.48
N ASP A 31 -7.64 -1.03 -26.65
CA ASP A 31 -8.12 0.19 -27.30
C ASP A 31 -7.84 1.41 -26.42
N ASP A 32 -8.13 1.32 -25.12
CA ASP A 32 -7.79 2.35 -24.13
C ASP A 32 -6.27 2.60 -24.09
N MET A 33 -5.48 1.52 -24.13
CA MET A 33 -4.01 1.61 -24.17
C MET A 33 -3.53 2.38 -25.42
N PHE A 34 -3.98 1.99 -26.62
CA PHE A 34 -3.53 2.62 -27.86
C PHE A 34 -4.09 4.02 -28.06
N GLN A 35 -5.32 4.29 -27.60
CA GLN A 35 -5.89 5.63 -27.61
C GLN A 35 -5.03 6.60 -26.79
N LYS A 36 -4.46 6.15 -25.66
CA LYS A 36 -3.53 6.93 -24.86
C LYS A 36 -2.17 7.06 -25.53
N PHE A 37 -1.60 5.96 -26.02
CA PHE A 37 -0.28 5.96 -26.69
C PHE A 37 -0.25 6.80 -27.96
N GLY A 38 -1.32 6.80 -28.75
CA GLY A 38 -1.44 7.59 -29.98
C GLY A 38 -1.40 9.10 -29.78
N ARG A 39 -1.33 9.58 -28.52
CA ARG A 39 -1.11 11.00 -28.20
C ARG A 39 0.36 11.40 -28.31
N ALA A 40 1.29 10.47 -28.13
CA ALA A 40 2.70 10.72 -28.33
C ALA A 40 2.98 10.91 -29.84
N GLY A 41 3.76 11.93 -30.19
CA GLY A 41 4.26 12.10 -31.55
C GLY A 41 3.20 12.35 -32.62
N ARG A 42 2.08 12.99 -32.25
CA ARG A 42 1.02 13.35 -33.22
C ARG A 42 1.56 14.22 -34.36
N ASP A 43 2.51 15.10 -34.05
CA ASP A 43 3.29 15.86 -35.02
C ASP A 43 4.73 15.32 -35.10
N ARG A 44 4.99 14.50 -36.12
CA ARG A 44 6.30 13.86 -36.34
C ARG A 44 7.38 14.82 -36.84
N GLU A 45 7.01 16.01 -37.33
CA GLU A 45 8.00 17.03 -37.71
C GLU A 45 8.65 17.65 -36.47
N ILE A 46 7.89 17.70 -35.36
CA ILE A 46 8.34 18.29 -34.10
C ILE A 46 8.88 17.22 -33.15
N VAL A 47 8.23 16.06 -33.08
CA VAL A 47 8.57 14.99 -32.15
C VAL A 47 9.18 13.82 -32.92
N THR A 48 10.51 13.78 -32.95
CA THR A 48 11.29 12.82 -33.75
C THR A 48 11.40 11.42 -33.13
N ASP A 49 11.13 11.29 -31.84
CA ASP A 49 11.28 10.04 -31.07
C ASP A 49 10.17 9.97 -30.01
N PRO A 50 8.93 9.69 -30.41
CA PRO A 50 7.83 9.53 -29.47
C PRO A 50 7.92 8.19 -28.76
N ARG A 51 7.67 8.17 -27.46
CA ARG A 51 7.72 6.95 -26.65
C ARG A 51 6.42 6.72 -25.91
N ALA A 52 6.02 5.46 -25.85
CA ALA A 52 4.89 4.97 -25.09
C ALA A 52 5.41 3.95 -24.06
N ILE A 53 5.20 4.21 -22.78
CA ILE A 53 5.73 3.40 -21.69
C ILE A 53 4.56 2.89 -20.83
N LEU A 54 4.46 1.58 -20.67
CA LEU A 54 3.49 0.94 -19.79
C LEU A 54 4.19 0.41 -18.53
N TYR A 55 3.85 0.94 -17.36
CA TYR A 55 4.29 0.40 -16.08
C TYR A 55 3.23 -0.53 -15.51
N LEU A 56 3.54 -1.82 -15.50
CA LEU A 56 2.67 -2.84 -14.94
C LEU A 56 3.02 -3.15 -13.48
N PRO A 57 2.02 -3.50 -12.64
CA PRO A 57 2.27 -3.94 -11.28
C PRO A 57 3.01 -5.29 -11.23
N ALA A 58 3.66 -5.57 -10.11
CA ALA A 58 4.33 -6.85 -9.89
C ALA A 58 3.39 -8.04 -10.11
N GLY A 59 3.89 -9.07 -10.80
CA GLY A 59 3.13 -10.26 -11.16
C GLY A 59 2.13 -10.09 -12.31
N ALA A 60 2.11 -8.93 -12.99
CA ALA A 60 1.25 -8.73 -14.17
C ALA A 60 1.57 -9.72 -15.30
N GLU A 61 2.84 -10.04 -15.52
CA GLU A 61 3.25 -11.02 -16.53
C GLU A 61 2.75 -12.44 -16.19
N GLU A 62 2.85 -12.87 -14.92
CA GLU A 62 2.32 -14.16 -14.47
C GLU A 62 0.80 -14.24 -14.65
N ARG A 63 0.08 -13.14 -14.36
CA ARG A 63 -1.36 -13.04 -14.60
C ARG A 63 -1.68 -13.11 -16.08
N ALA A 64 -0.93 -12.40 -16.92
CA ALA A 64 -1.10 -12.43 -18.36
C ALA A 64 -0.93 -13.87 -18.91
N LYS A 65 0.08 -14.62 -18.44
CA LYS A 65 0.28 -16.03 -18.81
C LYS A 65 -0.92 -16.89 -18.43
N CYS A 66 -1.40 -16.78 -17.19
CA CYS A 66 -2.58 -17.51 -16.73
C CYS A 66 -3.81 -17.23 -17.59
N ILE A 67 -4.03 -15.96 -17.97
CA ILE A 67 -5.19 -15.53 -18.76
C ILE A 67 -5.09 -16.03 -20.21
N ALA A 68 -3.91 -15.91 -20.84
CA ALA A 68 -3.67 -16.41 -22.19
C ALA A 68 -3.83 -17.95 -22.29
N GLU A 69 -3.31 -18.70 -21.30
CA GLU A 69 -3.46 -20.16 -21.24
C GLU A 69 -4.92 -20.59 -21.01
N ALA A 70 -5.67 -19.87 -20.18
CA ALA A 70 -7.08 -20.14 -19.93
C ALA A 70 -7.94 -19.95 -21.19
N GLU A 71 -7.57 -19.02 -22.08
CA GLU A 71 -8.24 -18.82 -23.35
C GLU A 71 -8.04 -20.00 -24.31
N VAL A 72 -6.80 -20.52 -24.41
CA VAL A 72 -6.48 -21.67 -25.28
C VAL A 72 -7.16 -22.95 -24.80
N THR A 73 -7.18 -23.17 -23.49
CA THR A 73 -7.75 -24.39 -22.89
C THR A 73 -9.27 -24.34 -22.70
N GLY A 74 -9.86 -23.14 -22.71
CA GLY A 74 -11.27 -22.92 -22.37
C GLY A 74 -11.58 -23.10 -20.87
N GLU A 75 -10.58 -23.34 -20.02
CA GLU A 75 -10.76 -23.56 -18.58
C GLU A 75 -10.90 -22.22 -17.83
N LYS A 76 -12.12 -21.66 -17.79
CA LYS A 76 -12.41 -20.43 -17.01
C LYS A 76 -12.28 -20.59 -15.48
N GLY A 77 -12.07 -21.81 -14.98
CA GLY A 77 -12.17 -22.15 -13.56
C GLY A 77 -10.94 -21.82 -12.69
N LYS A 78 -9.80 -21.44 -13.27
CA LYS A 78 -8.54 -21.25 -12.53
C LYS A 78 -8.18 -19.79 -12.21
N LEU A 79 -8.91 -18.82 -12.74
CA LEU A 79 -8.64 -17.41 -12.46
C LEU A 79 -9.01 -17.06 -11.02
N ARG A 80 -8.11 -16.40 -10.28
CA ARG A 80 -8.40 -15.98 -8.91
C ARG A 80 -9.44 -14.87 -8.96
N LYS A 81 -10.32 -14.83 -7.96
CA LYS A 81 -11.33 -13.78 -7.82
C LYS A 81 -10.61 -12.42 -7.64
N GLY A 82 -10.58 -11.61 -8.70
CA GLY A 82 -9.91 -10.30 -8.73
C GLY A 82 -8.89 -10.12 -9.85
N ASP A 83 -8.53 -11.18 -10.59
CA ASP A 83 -7.66 -11.08 -11.76
C ASP A 83 -8.49 -10.62 -12.98
N ASN A 84 -8.70 -9.31 -13.12
CA ASN A 84 -9.51 -8.70 -14.18
C ASN A 84 -8.65 -8.07 -15.29
N MET A 85 -7.53 -8.69 -15.66
CA MET A 85 -6.76 -8.22 -16.82
C MET A 85 -7.45 -8.69 -18.11
N ASP A 86 -7.63 -7.79 -19.07
CA ASP A 86 -8.26 -8.14 -20.34
C ASP A 86 -7.36 -9.07 -21.18
N ILE A 87 -7.97 -9.97 -21.96
CA ILE A 87 -7.24 -10.94 -22.78
C ILE A 87 -6.37 -10.26 -23.84
N SER A 88 -6.83 -9.14 -24.40
CA SER A 88 -6.10 -8.35 -25.40
C SER A 88 -4.86 -7.71 -24.78
N ILE A 89 -4.96 -7.19 -23.55
CA ILE A 89 -3.82 -6.71 -22.77
C ILE A 89 -2.88 -7.86 -22.41
N ALA A 90 -3.39 -8.99 -21.95
CA ALA A 90 -2.54 -10.14 -21.61
C ALA A 90 -1.69 -10.60 -22.80
N ARG A 91 -2.30 -10.71 -23.98
CA ARG A 91 -1.58 -11.04 -25.22
C ARG A 91 -0.56 -9.97 -25.57
N MET A 92 -0.94 -8.69 -25.46
CA MET A 92 -0.04 -7.57 -25.70
C MET A 92 1.16 -7.59 -24.75
N VAL A 93 0.98 -7.89 -23.47
CA VAL A 93 2.07 -7.99 -22.47
C VAL A 93 3.05 -9.09 -22.84
N LEU A 94 2.54 -10.26 -23.27
CA LEU A 94 3.36 -11.44 -23.60
C LEU A 94 3.95 -11.43 -25.01
N ALA A 95 3.48 -10.56 -25.90
CA ALA A 95 3.94 -10.52 -27.28
C ALA A 95 5.43 -10.18 -27.41
N GLU A 96 6.14 -10.89 -28.29
CA GLU A 96 7.55 -10.64 -28.61
C GLU A 96 7.75 -9.32 -29.37
N CYS A 97 6.97 -9.10 -30.45
CA CYS A 97 6.86 -7.80 -31.13
C CYS A 97 5.46 -7.22 -30.87
N LYS A 98 5.40 -6.00 -30.31
CA LYS A 98 4.14 -5.35 -29.93
C LYS A 98 3.33 -4.89 -31.15
N GLU A 99 4.01 -4.46 -32.20
CA GLU A 99 3.39 -4.07 -33.48
C GLU A 99 2.68 -5.26 -34.12
N ASP A 100 3.32 -6.43 -34.16
CA ASP A 100 2.72 -7.66 -34.71
C ASP A 100 1.44 -8.06 -33.98
N GLU A 101 1.48 -7.97 -32.65
CA GLU A 101 0.32 -8.27 -31.84
C GLU A 101 -0.79 -7.22 -32.00
N GLN A 102 -0.43 -5.94 -32.16
CA GLN A 102 -1.39 -4.89 -32.50
C GLN A 102 -2.09 -5.18 -33.83
N ASP A 103 -1.33 -5.44 -34.88
CA ASP A 103 -1.86 -5.74 -36.21
C ASP A 103 -2.75 -6.98 -36.18
N ARG A 104 -2.35 -8.02 -35.45
CA ARG A 104 -3.16 -9.23 -35.24
C ARG A 104 -4.49 -8.91 -34.55
N GLN A 105 -4.49 -8.06 -33.52
CA GLN A 105 -5.69 -7.70 -32.77
C GLN A 105 -6.67 -6.85 -33.60
N TYR A 106 -6.18 -5.96 -34.46
CA TYR A 106 -7.01 -5.15 -35.36
C TYR A 106 -7.29 -5.79 -36.72
N GLY A 107 -6.73 -6.97 -36.99
CA GLY A 107 -6.90 -7.66 -38.28
C GLY A 107 -6.21 -6.95 -39.45
N ASN A 108 -5.18 -6.16 -39.17
CA ASN A 108 -4.35 -5.53 -40.19
C ASN A 108 -3.55 -6.63 -40.91
N GLN A 109 -3.58 -6.63 -42.24
CA GLN A 109 -2.73 -7.51 -43.03
C GLN A 109 -1.31 -6.96 -43.00
N ARG A 110 -0.36 -7.79 -42.61
CA ARG A 110 1.04 -7.41 -42.56
C ARG A 110 1.63 -7.47 -43.97
N ASP A 111 2.15 -6.34 -44.44
CA ASP A 111 3.12 -6.35 -45.53
C ASP A 111 4.47 -6.81 -44.93
N GLU A 112 5.06 -7.85 -45.52
CA GLU A 112 6.14 -8.68 -44.96
C GLU A 112 7.29 -7.90 -44.25
N ASP A 113 7.68 -8.39 -43.06
CA ASP A 113 8.96 -8.16 -42.35
C ASP A 113 9.32 -6.78 -41.75
N SER A 114 8.37 -5.87 -41.52
CA SER A 114 8.72 -4.49 -41.08
C SER A 114 8.84 -4.21 -39.56
N CYS A 115 9.00 -5.19 -38.65
CA CYS A 115 9.24 -4.87 -37.22
C CYS A 115 10.68 -4.32 -37.07
N ILE A 116 10.86 -3.01 -37.31
CA ILE A 116 12.17 -2.34 -37.40
C ILE A 116 12.80 -2.10 -36.01
N GLY A 117 12.09 -2.31 -34.91
CA GLY A 117 12.70 -1.99 -33.62
C GLY A 117 11.79 -2.00 -32.41
N CYS A 118 10.84 -2.92 -32.29
CA CYS A 118 10.43 -3.31 -30.94
C CYS A 118 11.67 -3.93 -30.29
N GLN A 119 12.45 -3.16 -29.54
CA GLN A 119 13.47 -3.70 -28.67
C GLN A 119 12.74 -4.20 -27.42
N PRO A 120 12.53 -5.51 -27.22
CA PRO A 120 12.16 -6.04 -25.93
C PRO A 120 13.41 -6.03 -25.03
N GLU A 121 14.15 -4.92 -24.99
CA GLU A 121 14.98 -4.65 -23.84
C GLU A 121 13.97 -4.47 -22.71
N LEU A 122 13.63 -5.59 -22.07
CA LEU A 122 13.24 -5.61 -20.68
C LEU A 122 14.36 -4.83 -20.00
N ILE A 123 14.17 -3.52 -19.88
CA ILE A 123 14.97 -2.74 -18.98
C ILE A 123 14.56 -3.34 -17.64
N ASP A 124 15.39 -4.27 -17.15
CA ASP A 124 15.43 -4.68 -15.76
C ASP A 124 15.83 -3.42 -14.99
N VAL A 125 14.89 -2.48 -14.92
CA VAL A 125 14.90 -1.45 -13.91
C VAL A 125 14.67 -2.27 -12.66
N GLU A 126 15.75 -2.68 -12.00
CA GLU A 126 15.66 -3.16 -10.64
C GLU A 126 14.74 -2.15 -9.94
N PRO A 127 13.53 -2.57 -9.52
CA PRO A 127 12.57 -1.64 -8.98
C PRO A 127 13.31 -0.91 -7.87
N PRO A 128 13.36 0.44 -7.89
CA PRO A 128 14.22 1.19 -6.99
C PRO A 128 13.96 0.65 -5.61
N LYS A 129 14.96 -0.05 -5.02
CA LYS A 129 14.79 -0.72 -3.74
C LYS A 129 14.16 0.32 -2.83
N PRO A 130 12.94 0.09 -2.31
CA PRO A 130 12.20 1.11 -1.58
C PRO A 130 13.18 1.65 -0.54
N LYS A 131 13.53 2.94 -0.66
CA LYS A 131 14.67 3.51 0.06
C LYS A 131 14.52 3.12 1.53
N ALA A 132 15.42 2.27 2.02
CA ALA A 132 15.37 1.70 3.38
C ALA A 132 15.38 2.77 4.48
N ILE A 133 15.68 4.02 4.11
CA ILE A 133 15.77 5.21 4.96
C ILE A 133 14.49 5.41 5.80
N ALA A 134 13.29 5.20 5.24
CA ALA A 134 12.05 5.38 6.01
C ALA A 134 11.76 4.21 6.96
N GLN A 135 12.15 2.98 6.61
CA GLN A 135 11.87 1.81 7.44
C GLN A 135 12.72 1.80 8.71
N ASP A 136 13.97 2.26 8.62
CA ASP A 136 14.87 2.29 9.78
C ASP A 136 14.40 3.27 10.85
N ALA A 137 13.92 4.47 10.47
CA ALA A 137 13.40 5.43 11.43
C ALA A 137 12.12 4.91 12.13
N VAL A 138 11.18 4.35 11.37
CA VAL A 138 9.92 3.80 11.91
C VAL A 138 10.16 2.57 12.78
N SER A 139 11.19 1.77 12.49
CA SER A 139 11.55 0.60 13.29
C SER A 139 11.93 0.95 14.74
N ARG A 140 12.50 2.15 14.95
CA ARG A 140 12.97 2.62 16.27
C ARG A 140 11.84 3.00 17.21
N ILE A 141 10.64 3.29 16.71
CA ILE A 141 9.52 3.72 17.55
C ILE A 141 8.94 2.52 18.32
N PRO A 142 8.98 2.52 19.67
CA PRO A 142 8.43 1.44 20.48
C PRO A 142 6.96 1.20 20.13
N ARG A 143 6.55 -0.08 20.02
CA ARG A 143 5.18 -0.45 19.62
C ARG A 143 4.08 0.26 20.43
N LEU A 144 4.32 0.49 21.72
CA LEU A 144 3.37 1.18 22.62
C LEU A 144 3.17 2.67 22.30
N LYS A 145 4.14 3.31 21.62
CA LYS A 145 4.05 4.71 21.19
C LYS A 145 3.44 4.86 19.79
N ARG A 146 3.29 3.77 19.04
CA ARG A 146 2.73 3.82 17.68
C ARG A 146 1.23 4.13 17.72
N LEU A 147 0.76 4.90 16.74
CA LEU A 147 -0.64 5.21 16.59
C LEU A 147 -1.47 3.95 16.27
N SER A 148 -2.58 3.78 16.99
CA SER A 148 -3.57 2.74 16.68
C SER A 148 -4.30 3.04 15.37
N LYS A 149 -5.00 2.05 14.79
CA LYS A 149 -5.78 2.23 13.55
C LYS A 149 -6.80 3.37 13.67
N VAL A 150 -7.50 3.46 14.81
CA VAL A 150 -8.50 4.52 15.06
C VAL A 150 -7.84 5.90 15.08
N MET A 151 -6.70 6.02 15.76
CA MET A 151 -5.93 7.27 15.81
C MET A 151 -5.39 7.67 14.44
N ARG A 152 -4.96 6.71 13.61
CA ARG A 152 -4.51 6.99 12.23
C ARG A 152 -5.62 7.55 11.35
N VAL A 153 -6.83 7.02 11.47
CA VAL A 153 -7.99 7.54 10.71
C VAL A 153 -8.29 8.98 11.12
N LEU A 154 -8.37 9.25 12.43
CA LEU A 154 -8.62 10.60 12.94
C LEU A 154 -7.48 11.56 12.59
N GLY A 155 -6.23 11.13 12.74
CA GLY A 155 -5.06 11.93 12.38
C GLY A 155 -4.99 12.26 10.89
N LYS A 156 -5.41 11.34 10.02
CA LYS A 156 -5.53 11.62 8.59
C LYS A 156 -6.55 12.73 8.31
N GLN A 157 -7.68 12.74 9.01
CA GLN A 157 -8.69 13.79 8.86
C GLN A 157 -8.14 15.16 9.27
N HIS A 158 -7.42 15.25 10.39
CA HIS A 158 -6.74 16.48 10.82
C HIS A 158 -5.72 16.97 9.80
N LEU A 159 -4.91 16.07 9.24
CA LEU A 159 -3.93 16.43 8.21
C LEU A 159 -4.60 16.86 6.90
N GLU A 160 -5.74 16.26 6.52
CA GLU A 160 -6.52 16.70 5.37
C GLU A 160 -7.11 18.10 5.56
N GLN A 161 -7.60 18.41 6.77
CA GLN A 161 -8.06 19.75 7.13
C GLN A 161 -6.91 20.76 7.13
N TYR A 162 -5.75 20.38 7.68
CA TYR A 162 -4.55 21.21 7.63
C TYR A 162 -4.10 21.48 6.19
N ARG A 163 -4.14 20.47 5.31
CA ARG A 163 -3.87 20.64 3.88
C ARG A 163 -4.80 21.66 3.23
N LEU A 164 -6.10 21.62 3.54
CA LEU A 164 -7.05 22.62 3.05
C LEU A 164 -6.69 24.01 3.55
N SER A 165 -6.33 24.15 4.83
CA SER A 165 -5.91 25.44 5.38
C SER A 165 -4.63 25.99 4.72
N LEU A 166 -3.69 25.12 4.33
CA LEU A 166 -2.49 25.52 3.59
C LEU A 166 -2.84 26.04 2.19
N TRP A 167 -3.78 25.39 1.52
CA TRP A 167 -4.25 25.77 0.19
C TRP A 167 -5.03 27.10 0.24
N ASP A 168 -5.96 27.25 1.19
CA ASP A 168 -6.73 28.48 1.39
C ASP A 168 -5.85 29.68 1.77
N ALA A 169 -4.77 29.45 2.51
CA ALA A 169 -3.82 30.49 2.90
C ALA A 169 -2.80 30.84 1.81
N ALA A 170 -2.70 30.03 0.75
CA ALA A 170 -1.73 30.23 -0.31
C ALA A 170 -2.18 31.38 -1.23
N ASP A 171 -1.31 32.37 -1.43
CA ASP A 171 -1.57 33.42 -2.40
C ASP A 171 -1.48 32.84 -3.82
N GLU A 172 -2.58 32.88 -4.57
CA GLU A 172 -2.67 32.42 -5.96
C GLU A 172 -1.59 33.05 -6.85
N LYS A 173 -1.16 34.29 -6.55
CA LYS A 173 -0.13 34.98 -7.35
C LYS A 173 1.27 34.39 -7.17
N THR A 174 1.58 33.88 -5.98
CA THR A 174 2.92 33.36 -5.64
C THR A 174 2.99 31.85 -5.82
N SER A 175 1.92 31.14 -5.48
CA SER A 175 1.84 29.68 -5.53
C SER A 175 1.31 29.16 -6.88
N GLY A 176 0.76 30.03 -7.72
CA GLY A 176 0.14 29.65 -8.99
C GLY A 176 -1.07 28.74 -8.80
N PHE A 177 -1.47 28.04 -9.86
CA PHE A 177 -2.54 27.03 -9.80
C PHE A 177 -2.02 25.68 -9.30
N THR A 178 -1.35 25.68 -8.15
CA THR A 178 -0.85 24.45 -7.53
C THR A 178 -2.05 23.62 -7.02
N PRO A 179 -2.19 22.35 -7.40
CA PRO A 179 -3.34 21.54 -7.00
C PRO A 179 -3.28 21.18 -5.51
N LEU A 180 -4.44 21.03 -4.88
CA LEU A 180 -4.56 20.75 -3.44
C LEU A 180 -3.67 19.58 -2.93
N PRO A 181 -3.54 18.42 -3.61
CA PRO A 181 -2.68 17.34 -3.15
C PRO A 181 -1.19 17.68 -3.07
N SER A 182 -0.72 18.72 -3.77
CA SER A 182 0.69 19.13 -3.76
C SER A 182 1.11 19.86 -2.48
N TYR A 183 0.18 20.45 -1.74
CA TYR A 183 0.48 21.14 -0.47
C TYR A 183 0.85 20.17 0.65
N LEU A 184 0.16 19.03 0.69
CA LEU A 184 0.46 17.94 1.62
C LEU A 184 0.08 16.61 0.94
N PRO A 185 1.05 15.98 0.23
CA PRO A 185 0.87 14.68 -0.39
C PRO A 185 0.44 13.61 0.61
N LEU A 186 -0.28 12.60 0.14
CA LEU A 186 -0.76 11.51 0.99
C LEU A 186 0.41 10.72 1.63
N ASP A 187 1.51 10.56 0.90
CA ASP A 187 2.71 9.89 1.39
C ASP A 187 3.33 10.66 2.57
N ASP A 188 3.39 11.99 2.49
CA ASP A 188 3.86 12.85 3.59
C ASP A 188 2.95 12.69 4.82
N MET A 189 1.61 12.63 4.63
CA MET A 189 0.68 12.37 5.73
C MET A 189 0.95 11.02 6.40
N HIS A 190 1.26 9.98 5.61
CA HIS A 190 1.62 8.68 6.14
C HIS A 190 2.91 8.71 6.95
N ILE A 191 3.95 9.39 6.43
CA ILE A 191 5.22 9.59 7.13
C ILE A 191 4.99 10.34 8.45
N ILE A 192 4.20 11.41 8.46
CA ILE A 192 3.85 12.18 9.66
C ILE A 192 3.19 11.28 10.71
N LEU A 193 2.21 10.47 10.33
CA LEU A 193 1.48 9.58 11.24
C LEU A 193 2.35 8.42 11.75
N ASP A 194 3.26 7.91 10.93
CA ASP A 194 4.20 6.85 11.31
C ASP A 194 5.23 7.37 12.30
N SER A 195 5.71 8.60 12.11
CA SER A 195 6.72 9.27 12.94
C SER A 195 6.12 10.14 14.05
N PHE A 196 4.81 10.12 14.25
CA PHE A 196 4.09 11.02 15.16
C PHE A 196 4.66 11.08 16.59
N ALA A 197 5.14 9.94 17.10
CA ALA A 197 5.73 9.88 18.44
C ALA A 197 7.03 10.70 18.59
N LEU A 198 7.75 10.93 17.48
CA LEU A 198 8.95 11.77 17.43
C LEU A 198 8.58 13.25 17.29
N LEU A 199 7.47 13.54 16.60
CA LEU A 199 6.98 14.90 16.39
C LEU A 199 6.46 15.58 17.67
N ILE A 200 6.20 14.82 18.74
CA ILE A 200 5.76 15.37 20.02
C ILE A 200 6.94 15.67 20.96
N SER A 201 8.09 15.02 20.80
CA SER A 201 9.27 15.26 21.67
C SER A 201 10.02 16.53 21.29
N ASP A 202 10.66 17.23 22.23
CA ASP A 202 11.35 18.52 22.06
C ASP A 202 12.33 18.62 20.85
N GLU A 203 12.76 17.51 20.27
CA GLU A 203 13.54 17.42 19.02
C GLU A 203 12.68 17.60 17.73
N GLN A 204 11.51 18.24 17.84
CA GLN A 204 10.48 18.30 16.79
C GLN A 204 10.97 18.91 15.47
N LEU A 205 11.77 19.98 15.53
CA LEU A 205 12.08 20.79 14.36
C LEU A 205 13.07 20.10 13.41
N THR A 206 14.10 19.45 13.97
CA THR A 206 15.11 18.72 13.20
C THR A 206 14.48 17.52 12.51
N GLU A 207 13.60 16.81 13.21
CA GLU A 207 12.93 15.64 12.66
C GLU A 207 11.95 16.03 11.54
N VAL A 208 11.22 17.13 11.69
CA VAL A 208 10.35 17.65 10.61
C VAL A 208 11.17 18.04 9.39
N GLN A 209 12.29 18.74 9.56
CA GLN A 209 13.16 19.09 8.44
C GLN A 209 13.76 17.86 7.75
N HIS A 210 14.10 16.82 8.51
CA HIS A 210 14.62 15.58 7.94
C HIS A 210 13.55 14.78 7.19
N LEU A 211 12.34 14.67 7.76
CA LEU A 211 11.24 13.87 7.19
C LEU A 211 10.52 14.57 6.03
N LEU A 212 10.39 15.89 6.11
CA LEU A 212 9.53 16.69 5.23
C LEU A 212 10.31 17.85 4.58
N GLY A 213 11.64 17.79 4.58
CA GLY A 213 12.50 18.85 4.02
C GLY A 213 12.26 19.13 2.54
N HIS A 214 11.68 18.18 1.80
CA HIS A 214 11.27 18.36 0.41
C HIS A 214 9.98 19.16 0.24
N ASN A 215 9.17 19.30 1.29
CA ASN A 215 7.87 19.98 1.22
C ASN A 215 7.98 21.42 1.75
N GLY A 216 8.30 22.35 0.84
CA GLY A 216 8.43 23.77 1.16
C GLY A 216 7.16 24.41 1.74
N HIS A 217 5.97 23.89 1.44
CA HIS A 217 4.72 24.44 1.97
C HIS A 217 4.59 24.23 3.48
N ILE A 218 4.99 23.07 3.98
CA ILE A 218 4.99 22.78 5.43
C ILE A 218 6.07 23.60 6.13
N LEU A 219 7.27 23.69 5.54
CA LEU A 219 8.38 24.46 6.12
C LEU A 219 8.06 25.96 6.24
N ASN A 220 7.26 26.51 5.32
CA ASN A 220 6.80 27.89 5.38
C ASN A 220 5.65 28.12 6.39
N ASN A 221 5.05 27.06 6.93
CA ASN A 221 3.95 27.12 7.91
C ASN A 221 4.15 26.10 9.05
N LEU A 222 5.34 26.10 9.66
CA LEU A 222 5.66 25.19 10.76
C LEU A 222 4.76 25.40 11.99
N GLU A 223 4.35 26.64 12.25
CA GLU A 223 3.47 26.95 13.38
C GLU A 223 2.09 26.28 13.23
N GLY A 224 1.44 26.43 12.07
CA GLY A 224 0.16 25.78 11.79
C GLY A 224 0.28 24.25 11.82
N PHE A 225 1.40 23.71 11.31
CA PHE A 225 1.70 22.29 11.39
C PHE A 225 1.79 21.79 12.84
N PHE A 226 2.60 22.43 13.67
CA PHE A 226 2.78 22.01 15.07
C PHE A 226 1.51 22.20 15.90
N ASN A 227 0.71 23.24 15.63
CA ASN A 227 -0.61 23.39 16.23
C ASN A 227 -1.52 22.20 15.90
N THR A 228 -1.53 21.77 14.63
CA THR A 228 -2.29 20.58 14.20
C THR A 228 -1.80 19.31 14.90
N VAL A 229 -0.48 19.09 14.97
CA VAL A 229 0.13 17.94 15.67
C VAL A 229 -0.23 17.95 17.17
N HIS A 230 -0.21 19.12 17.80
CA HIS A 230 -0.56 19.27 19.21
C HIS A 230 -2.05 18.97 19.46
N THR A 231 -2.95 19.49 18.63
CA THR A 231 -4.39 19.15 18.68
C THR A 231 -4.60 17.66 18.56
N MET A 232 -3.93 17.00 17.62
CA MET A 232 -3.98 15.55 17.48
C MET A 232 -3.52 14.82 18.75
N ASP A 233 -2.42 15.25 19.39
CA ASP A 233 -1.92 14.60 20.60
C ASP A 233 -2.90 14.69 21.77
N ILE A 234 -3.55 15.85 21.93
CA ILE A 234 -4.62 16.06 22.93
C ILE A 234 -5.76 15.06 22.69
N GLU A 235 -6.29 14.99 21.46
CA GLU A 235 -7.41 14.10 21.13
C GLU A 235 -7.05 12.61 21.20
N PHE A 236 -5.78 12.29 20.97
CA PHE A 236 -5.25 10.94 21.07
C PHE A 236 -5.08 10.47 22.52
N GLY A 237 -4.97 11.38 23.48
CA GLY A 237 -4.85 11.07 24.91
C GLY A 237 -5.95 10.13 25.43
N PRO A 238 -7.24 10.48 25.32
CA PRO A 238 -8.35 9.61 25.73
C PRO A 238 -8.33 8.24 25.05
N ILE A 239 -8.00 8.18 23.76
CA ILE A 239 -7.93 6.94 22.98
C ILE A 239 -6.80 6.04 23.48
N ARG A 240 -5.62 6.61 23.79
CA ARG A 240 -4.49 5.88 24.39
C ARG A 240 -4.89 5.30 25.74
N THR A 241 -5.51 6.10 26.61
CA THR A 241 -5.96 5.64 27.93
C THR A 241 -6.97 4.50 27.83
N ALA A 242 -7.97 4.61 26.95
CA ALA A 242 -8.95 3.56 26.72
C ALA A 242 -8.32 2.26 26.18
N ASN A 243 -7.38 2.36 25.23
CA ASN A 243 -6.67 1.21 24.68
C ASN A 243 -5.77 0.54 25.74
N MET A 244 -5.07 1.33 26.57
CA MET A 244 -4.27 0.81 27.67
C MET A 244 -5.12 0.08 28.70
N GLU A 245 -6.29 0.63 29.06
CA GLU A 245 -7.20 -0.01 30.01
C GLU A 245 -7.77 -1.31 29.44
N LYS A 246 -8.20 -1.31 28.17
CA LYS A 246 -8.64 -2.52 27.47
C LYS A 246 -7.54 -3.59 27.46
N ALA A 247 -6.29 -3.21 27.20
CA ALA A 247 -5.15 -4.11 27.24
C ALA A 247 -4.83 -4.62 28.66
N ARG A 248 -5.04 -3.80 29.69
CA ARG A 248 -4.88 -4.19 31.10
C ARG A 248 -5.93 -5.22 31.50
N VAL A 249 -7.20 -4.95 31.23
CA VAL A 249 -8.32 -5.87 31.49
C VAL A 249 -8.14 -7.18 30.71
N GLY A 250 -7.76 -7.11 29.43
CA GLY A 250 -7.48 -8.30 28.63
C GLY A 250 -6.35 -9.16 29.18
N ARG A 251 -5.26 -8.54 29.66
CA ARG A 251 -4.15 -9.25 30.33
C ARG A 251 -4.57 -9.87 31.65
N ALA A 252 -5.35 -9.17 32.47
CA ALA A 252 -5.87 -9.69 33.73
C ALA A 252 -6.79 -10.90 33.49
N ALA A 253 -7.71 -10.82 32.52
CA ALA A 253 -8.59 -11.92 32.15
C ALA A 253 -7.80 -13.14 31.63
N ALA A 254 -6.78 -12.92 30.79
CA ALA A 254 -5.92 -13.99 30.29
C ALA A 254 -5.12 -14.66 31.43
N ALA A 255 -4.61 -13.88 32.38
CA ALA A 255 -3.92 -14.39 33.56
C ALA A 255 -4.86 -15.21 34.47
N ALA A 256 -6.08 -14.72 34.72
CA ALA A 256 -7.08 -15.43 35.49
C ALA A 256 -7.47 -16.77 34.85
N LYS A 257 -7.69 -16.79 33.52
CA LYS A 257 -7.96 -18.03 32.76
C LYS A 257 -6.79 -19.02 32.86
N LYS A 258 -5.55 -18.54 32.79
CA LYS A 258 -4.35 -19.38 32.95
C LYS A 258 -4.25 -19.96 34.37
N LEU A 259 -4.62 -19.19 35.39
CA LEU A 259 -4.65 -19.67 36.77
C LEU A 259 -5.73 -20.73 36.98
N GLN A 260 -6.94 -20.50 36.45
CA GLN A 260 -8.05 -21.47 36.50
C GLN A 260 -7.68 -22.80 35.83
N ALA A 261 -7.03 -22.75 34.67
CA ALA A 261 -6.54 -23.94 33.99
C ALA A 261 -5.53 -24.72 34.86
N LYS A 262 -4.56 -24.01 35.46
CA LYS A 262 -3.59 -24.63 36.39
C LYS A 262 -4.25 -25.25 37.63
N THR A 263 -5.25 -24.60 38.21
CA THR A 263 -5.96 -25.14 39.37
C THR A 263 -6.80 -26.36 39.02
N ALA A 264 -7.39 -26.41 37.81
CA ALA A 264 -8.12 -27.58 37.33
C ALA A 264 -7.17 -28.77 37.11
N ASP A 265 -5.99 -28.55 36.54
CA ASP A 265 -4.97 -29.58 36.37
C ASP A 265 -4.45 -30.11 37.72
N ALA A 266 -4.21 -29.21 38.69
CA ALA A 266 -3.81 -29.60 40.03
C ALA A 266 -4.88 -30.45 40.73
N ALA A 267 -6.15 -30.04 40.67
CA ALA A 267 -7.27 -30.80 41.24
C ALA A 267 -7.42 -32.18 40.60
N ARG A 268 -7.21 -32.28 39.28
CA ARG A 268 -7.21 -33.56 38.55
C ARG A 268 -6.10 -34.50 39.05
N LEU A 269 -4.90 -33.98 39.27
CA LEU A 269 -3.77 -34.76 39.83
C LEU A 269 -4.07 -35.23 41.26
N THR A 270 -4.59 -34.35 42.12
CA THR A 270 -4.98 -34.72 43.50
C THR A 270 -6.06 -35.81 43.51
N GLY A 271 -7.06 -35.70 42.63
CA GLY A 271 -8.11 -36.72 42.48
C GLY A 271 -7.57 -38.08 42.05
N ILE A 272 -6.54 -38.12 41.20
CA ILE A 272 -5.85 -39.36 40.81
C ILE A 272 -5.12 -39.97 42.03
N VAL A 273 -4.37 -39.17 42.79
CA VAL A 273 -3.63 -39.65 43.98
C VAL A 273 -4.58 -40.24 45.03
N LEU A 274 -5.71 -39.59 45.31
CA LEU A 274 -6.70 -40.10 46.27
C LEU A 274 -7.33 -41.43 45.83
N ARG A 275 -7.58 -41.60 44.51
CA ARG A 275 -8.10 -42.87 43.96
C ARG A 275 -7.08 -44.02 44.01
N VAL A 276 -5.80 -43.72 43.84
CA VAL A 276 -4.74 -44.73 43.98
C VAL A 276 -4.60 -45.16 45.43
N ASN A 277 -4.59 -44.22 46.38
CA ASN A 277 -4.41 -44.52 47.80
C ASN A 277 -5.58 -45.33 48.39
N THR A 278 -6.82 -45.00 48.03
CA THR A 278 -8.01 -45.78 48.45
C THR A 278 -7.99 -47.22 47.95
N ARG A 279 -7.48 -47.48 46.72
CA ARG A 279 -7.27 -48.86 46.26
C ARG A 279 -6.22 -49.59 47.09
N TYR A 280 -5.09 -48.95 47.40
CA TYR A 280 -4.05 -49.55 48.23
C TYR A 280 -4.54 -49.90 49.64
N VAL A 281 -5.34 -49.03 50.28
CA VAL A 281 -5.93 -49.32 51.59
C VAL A 281 -6.90 -50.49 51.52
N HIS A 282 -7.73 -50.58 50.47
CA HIS A 282 -8.62 -51.73 50.29
C HIS A 282 -7.87 -53.05 50.11
N TYR A 283 -6.75 -53.04 49.37
CA TYR A 283 -5.88 -54.23 49.23
C TYR A 283 -5.19 -54.60 50.55
N ALA A 284 -4.73 -53.62 51.34
CA ALA A 284 -4.12 -53.86 52.64
C ALA A 284 -5.11 -54.45 53.66
N ILE A 285 -6.36 -53.98 53.67
CA ILE A 285 -7.42 -54.53 54.53
C ILE A 285 -7.76 -55.97 54.11
N HIS A 286 -7.82 -56.26 52.81
CA HIS A 286 -8.08 -57.62 52.33
C HIS A 286 -6.98 -58.62 52.70
N MET A 287 -5.71 -58.20 52.79
CA MET A 287 -4.63 -59.08 53.24
C MET A 287 -4.65 -59.39 54.73
N LEU A 288 -5.30 -58.58 55.56
CA LEU A 288 -5.36 -58.79 57.02
C LEU A 288 -6.52 -59.71 57.47
N TYR A 289 -7.39 -60.13 56.55
CA TYR A 289 -8.57 -60.96 56.84
C TYR A 289 -8.52 -62.35 56.18
N VAL A 290 -7.36 -62.76 55.66
CA VAL A 290 -7.13 -64.10 55.12
C VAL A 290 -6.14 -64.81 56.05
N ASP A 291 -6.64 -65.30 57.18
CA ASP A 291 -6.02 -66.31 58.05
C ASP A 291 -7.10 -67.33 58.45
#